data_AF-A0A9C9Y601-F1
#
_entry.id   AF-A0A9C9Y601-F1
#
_cell.length_a   1.000
_cell.length_b   1.000
_cell.length_c   1.000
_cell.angle_alpha   90.00
_cell.angle_beta   90.00
_cell.angle_gamma   90.00
#
_symmetry.space_group_name_H-M   'P 1'
#
loop_
_entity.id
_entity.type
_entity.pdbx_description
1 polymer ?
#
loop_
_entity_poly.entity_id
_entity_poly.type
_entity_poly.pdbx_seq_one_letter_code
_entity_poly.pdbx_strand_id
1 'polypeptide(L)' 'LWIRIFPDKPITKKPLEVRMGKGKGAPEYFVAVVKPGRIMFEIGGVPEDVAKEALRLAAQKLPVKTKFIVARDYAPNN' A
#
# COMPACT_ATOMS: atom_id res chain seq x y z
N LEU A 1 -11.28 8.44 3.34
CA LEU A 1 -10.06 7.65 3.02
C LEU A 1 -10.48 6.52 2.10
N TRP A 2 -9.85 6.40 0.94
CA TRP A 2 -10.04 5.27 0.02
C TRP A 2 -8.74 4.49 -0.10
N ILE A 3 -8.85 3.16 -0.02
CA ILE A 3 -7.73 2.23 -0.23
C ILE A 3 -7.89 1.66 -1.65
N ARG A 4 -6.93 1.93 -2.53
CA ARG A 4 -6.96 1.59 -3.97
C ARG A 4 -6.21 0.29 -4.32
N ILE A 5 -5.71 -0.41 -3.31
CA ILE A 5 -5.02 -1.69 -3.41
C ILE A 5 -5.71 -2.71 -2.51
N PHE A 6 -5.69 -3.97 -2.91
CA PHE A 6 -6.27 -5.06 -2.14
C PHE A 6 -5.28 -6.23 -2.09
N PRO A 7 -5.06 -6.86 -0.93
CA PRO A 7 -4.13 -7.97 -0.80
C PRO A 7 -4.81 -9.30 -1.20
N ASP A 8 -4.86 -9.57 -2.51
CA ASP A 8 -5.45 -10.76 -3.09
C ASP A 8 -4.47 -11.92 -3.29
N LYS A 9 -3.17 -11.63 -3.36
CA LYS A 9 -2.14 -12.64 -3.68
C LYS A 9 -1.61 -13.33 -2.41
N PRO A 10 -1.79 -14.66 -2.24
CA PRO A 10 -1.20 -15.39 -1.12
C PRO A 10 0.30 -15.62 -1.33
N ILE A 11 1.08 -15.41 -0.27
CA ILE A 11 2.51 -15.75 -0.16
C ILE A 11 2.65 -16.94 0.79
N THR A 12 3.39 -17.96 0.35
CA THR A 12 3.57 -19.20 1.09
C THR A 12 4.97 -19.28 1.68
N LYS A 13 5.11 -19.90 2.86
CA LYS A 13 6.41 -20.17 3.48
C LYS A 13 6.46 -21.58 4.04
N LYS A 14 7.65 -22.18 3.99
CA LYS A 14 7.91 -23.47 4.65
C LYS A 14 8.26 -23.24 6.12
N PRO A 15 7.82 -24.12 7.04
CA PRO A 15 8.25 -24.06 8.43
C PRO A 15 9.78 -24.02 8.55
N LEU A 16 10.28 -23.48 9.65
CA LEU A 16 11.69 -23.60 9.99
C LEU A 16 12.03 -25.09 10.18
N GLU A 17 13.32 -25.42 10.06
CA GLU A 17 13.86 -26.78 10.34
C GLU A 17 13.52 -27.90 9.33
N VAL A 18 12.87 -27.58 8.21
CA VAL A 18 12.63 -28.56 7.12
C VAL A 18 13.67 -28.47 6.00
N ARG A 19 14.06 -29.62 5.43
CA ARG A 19 14.91 -29.67 4.23
C ARG A 19 14.15 -29.13 3.00
N MET A 20 14.90 -28.72 1.98
CA MET A 20 14.35 -28.33 0.67
C MET A 20 13.60 -29.50 0.00
N GLY A 21 12.67 -29.18 -0.92
CA GLY A 21 11.80 -30.16 -1.58
C GLY A 21 10.43 -30.34 -0.90
N LYS A 22 9.70 -31.44 -1.20
CA LYS A 22 8.36 -31.78 -0.64
C LYS A 22 7.21 -30.81 -0.99
N GLY A 23 7.30 -30.11 -2.12
CA GLY A 23 6.21 -29.25 -2.62
C GLY A 23 6.19 -27.82 -2.04
N LYS A 24 5.06 -27.13 -2.19
CA LYS A 24 4.84 -25.74 -1.76
C LYS A 24 4.39 -25.69 -0.30
N GLY A 25 4.82 -24.67 0.44
CA GLY A 25 4.38 -24.45 1.82
C GLY A 25 2.94 -23.93 1.93
N ALA A 26 2.43 -23.84 3.15
CA ALA A 26 1.13 -23.23 3.43
C ALA A 26 1.19 -21.69 3.21
N PRO A 27 0.06 -21.03 2.87
CA PRO A 27 -0.05 -19.58 2.87
C PRO A 27 0.26 -18.99 4.26
N GLU A 28 1.12 -17.96 4.32
CA GLU A 28 1.50 -17.27 5.56
C GLU A 28 0.86 -15.86 5.62
N TYR A 29 0.85 -15.12 4.52
CA TYR A 29 0.24 -13.79 4.42
C TYR A 29 -0.22 -13.47 3.01
N PHE A 30 -1.00 -12.40 2.86
CA PHE A 30 -1.46 -11.88 1.59
C PHE A 30 -0.78 -10.56 1.26
N VAL A 31 -0.50 -10.34 -0.02
CA VAL A 31 0.17 -9.12 -0.50
C VAL A 31 -0.61 -8.48 -1.63
N ALA A 32 -0.52 -7.16 -1.71
CA ALA A 32 -0.95 -6.41 -2.88
C ALA A 32 0.26 -6.16 -3.79
N VAL A 33 0.13 -6.44 -5.10
CA VAL A 33 1.18 -6.13 -6.07
C VAL A 33 1.12 -4.65 -6.44
N VAL A 34 2.18 -3.90 -6.12
CA VAL A 34 2.28 -2.47 -6.41
C VAL A 34 3.41 -2.21 -7.42
N LYS A 35 3.09 -1.59 -8.56
CA LYS A 35 4.05 -1.15 -9.58
C LYS A 35 4.27 0.37 -9.51
N PRO A 36 5.41 0.91 -9.99
CA PRO A 36 5.63 2.35 -10.03
C PRO A 36 4.48 3.09 -10.73
N GLY A 37 4.05 4.21 -10.15
CA GLY A 37 2.93 5.01 -10.65
C GLY A 37 1.53 4.59 -10.14
N ARG A 38 1.43 3.50 -9.37
CA ARG A 38 0.15 3.07 -8.77
C ARG A 38 -0.25 3.97 -7.59
N ILE A 39 -1.48 4.49 -7.62
CA ILE A 39 -2.10 5.17 -6.49
C ILE A 39 -2.58 4.10 -5.47
N MET A 40 -2.15 4.23 -4.22
CA MET A 40 -2.47 3.27 -3.14
C MET A 40 -3.55 3.79 -2.19
N PHE A 41 -3.52 5.07 -1.86
CA PHE A 41 -4.45 5.71 -0.93
C PHE A 41 -4.89 7.05 -1.51
N GLU A 42 -6.16 7.38 -1.29
CA GLU A 42 -6.74 8.69 -1.60
C GLU A 42 -7.46 9.22 -0.37
N ILE A 43 -7.40 10.53 -0.18
CA ILE A 43 -8.03 11.23 0.92
C ILE A 43 -8.76 12.46 0.38
N GLY A 44 -9.89 12.78 1.00
CA GLY A 44 -10.75 13.89 0.64
C GLY A 44 -11.66 14.24 1.81
N GLY A 45 -12.29 15.41 1.76
CA GLY A 45 -13.10 15.93 2.85
C GLY A 45 -12.30 16.52 4.03
N VAL A 46 -11.01 16.78 3.82
CA VAL A 46 -10.13 17.46 4.79
C VAL A 46 -9.27 18.52 4.08
N PRO A 47 -8.82 19.56 4.79
CA PRO A 47 -7.85 20.53 4.28
C PRO A 47 -6.55 19.89 3.76
N GLU A 48 -5.86 20.56 2.83
CA GLU A 48 -4.66 20.05 2.17
C GLU A 48 -3.51 19.75 3.15
N ASP A 49 -3.30 20.63 4.14
CA ASP A 49 -2.29 20.47 5.17
C ASP A 49 -2.50 19.20 6.00
N VAL A 50 -3.74 18.93 6.40
CA VAL A 50 -4.14 17.70 7.12
C VAL A 50 -3.97 16.48 6.22
N ALA A 51 -4.38 16.56 4.96
CA ALA A 51 -4.21 15.47 3.99
C ALA A 51 -2.74 15.11 3.76
N LYS A 52 -1.89 16.13 3.60
CA LYS A 52 -0.45 15.99 3.37
C LYS A 52 0.24 15.33 4.55
N GLU A 53 -0.06 15.77 5.77
CA GLU A 53 0.54 15.21 6.97
C GLU A 53 0.08 13.77 7.22
N ALA A 54 -1.20 13.47 7.03
CA ALA A 54 -1.73 12.11 7.14
C ALA A 54 -1.05 11.15 6.15
N LEU A 55 -0.90 11.56 4.89
CA LEU A 55 -0.23 10.73 3.87
C LEU A 55 1.30 10.64 4.08
N ARG A 56 1.93 11.66 4.67
CA ARG A 56 3.34 11.61 5.09
C ARG A 56 3.56 10.57 6.17
N LEU A 57 2.69 10.50 7.18
CA LEU A 57 2.74 9.49 8.23
C LEU A 57 2.49 8.08 7.68
N ALA A 58 1.51 7.92 6.78
CA ALA A 58 1.25 6.65 6.12
C ALA A 58 2.46 6.15 5.31
N ALA A 59 3.14 7.05 4.59
CA ALA A 59 4.32 6.72 3.80
C ALA A 59 5.45 6.07 4.64
N GLN A 60 5.62 6.46 5.90
CA GLN A 60 6.64 5.89 6.80
C GLN A 60 6.38 4.42 7.17
N LYS A 61 5.17 3.91 6.94
CA LYS A 61 4.79 2.52 7.22
C LYS A 61 4.86 1.62 5.99
N LEU A 62 5.16 2.19 4.83
CA LEU A 62 5.20 1.46 3.56
C LEU A 62 6.65 1.15 3.15
N PRO A 63 6.93 -0.03 2.59
CA PRO A 63 8.28 -0.43 2.18
C PRO A 63 8.69 0.14 0.81
N VAL A 64 8.07 1.22 0.35
CA VAL A 64 8.29 1.82 -0.98
C VAL A 64 8.39 3.34 -0.89
N LYS A 65 9.16 3.94 -1.81
CA LYS A 65 9.16 5.40 -1.97
C LYS A 65 7.81 5.86 -2.52
N THR A 66 7.18 6.82 -1.86
CA THR A 66 5.90 7.38 -2.26
C THR A 66 6.03 8.85 -2.63
N LYS A 67 5.05 9.36 -3.39
CA LYS A 67 4.93 10.77 -3.73
C LYS A 67 3.51 11.21 -3.45
N PHE A 68 3.35 12.32 -2.74
CA PHE A 68 2.07 12.99 -2.60
C PHE A 68 1.70 13.67 -3.93
N ILE A 69 0.49 13.42 -4.40
CA ILE A 69 -0.05 14.02 -5.62
C ILE A 69 -1.44 14.57 -5.31
N VAL A 70 -1.83 15.59 -6.07
CA VAL A 70 -3.13 16.22 -5.99
C VAL A 70 -3.87 15.94 -7.30
N ALA A 71 -5.19 15.79 -7.24
CA ALA A 71 -6.01 15.59 -8.42
C ALA A 71 -5.93 16.82 -9.35
N ARG A 72 -5.98 16.61 -10.67
CA ARG A 72 -5.78 17.71 -11.64
C ARG A 72 -6.88 18.76 -11.58
N ASP A 73 -8.06 18.36 -11.14
CA ASP A 73 -9.29 19.14 -10.95
C ASP A 73 -9.41 19.76 -9.56
N TYR A 74 -8.40 19.58 -8.69
CA TYR A 74 -8.42 20.19 -7.37
C TYR A 74 -8.21 21.71 -7.46
N ALA A 75 -9.21 22.45 -6.99
CA ALA A 75 -9.12 23.89 -6.79
C ALA A 75 -8.92 24.17 -5.29
N PRO A 76 -7.82 24.83 -4.87
CA PRO A 76 -7.51 25.06 -3.46
C PRO A 76 -8.45 26.03 -2.73
N ASN A 77 -9.42 26.64 -3.42
CA ASN A 77 -10.32 27.64 -2.85
C ASN A 77 -11.79 27.34 -3.23
N ASN A 78 -12.53 26.75 -2.29
CA ASN A 78 -13.97 26.94 -2.14
C ASN A 78 -14.27 27.07 -0.64
#